data_AF-A0AA88R964-F1
#
_entry.id   AF-A0AA88R964-F1
#
_cell.length_a   1.000
_cell.length_b   1.000
_cell.length_c   1.000
_cell.angle_alpha   90.00
_cell.angle_beta   90.00
_cell.angle_gamma   90.00
#
_symmetry.space_group_name_H-M   'P 1'
#
loop_
_entity.id
_entity.type
_entity.pdbx_description
1 polymer ?
#
loop_
_entity_poly.entity_id
_entity_poly.type
_entity_poly.pdbx_seq_one_letter_code
_entity_poly.pdbx_strand_id
1 'polypeptide(L)'
;MAPNNLLLVLGVLLLFFMINPLHVLSRSLNSFQHIEESQKGQTVKGLHQFKLYLKKFGYLNYDPSNKNSRADDDEFDELLESALKQYQANYHLKATGKLDSATIKEMMLPRCGVADVVKGKNSIQTHKKRKLGIHTVSHYTFTNGMPKWDASKRRLTYRFKSAVEVVGLDDLRSACASAFKRWQDVSVFTFEEAPEGSAEADIEIGFYRGDHGDRSNFDGKFRTLAHAFPPENGHFHYDADESWSVNPTGATEVDLESVAVHEIGHLLGLGHSLDQSAIMFSEISYGAIKRDLQPDDIQGIQALKLKHDHGLHTVSHYSFFSGRPKWSPMKTHLTYRFSSSVQVVGLEYLRSACSSAFKRWQDVSHFTFQEASEGAAAADIVIGFHRGNHGDGEQNAFDGPTLAHAFAPEKGWFHYDADEKWSLNPSRDQVDLESVAVHEIGHLLGLDHTTDIPGAIMYPEFSYGIIKRNLHPDDIEGIRVLYS
;
A
#
# COMPACT_ATOMS: atom_id res chain seq x y z
N MET A 1 -59.32 -45.80 28.38
CA MET A 1 -58.90 -44.40 28.44
C MET A 1 -57.40 -44.36 28.19
N ALA A 2 -57.02 -43.67 27.11
CA ALA A 2 -55.70 -43.16 26.70
C ALA A 2 -54.42 -44.02 26.92
N PRO A 3 -53.72 -44.41 25.83
CA PRO A 3 -52.32 -44.81 25.86
C PRO A 3 -51.40 -43.59 25.65
N ASN A 4 -50.25 -43.54 26.35
CA ASN A 4 -49.21 -42.54 26.08
C ASN A 4 -48.00 -43.19 25.40
N ASN A 5 -47.97 -42.95 24.09
CA ASN A 5 -46.87 -42.91 23.13
C ASN A 5 -45.44 -43.07 23.66
N LEU A 6 -44.84 -44.22 23.33
CA LEU A 6 -43.39 -44.40 23.25
C LEU A 6 -42.93 -43.91 21.87
N LEU A 7 -42.44 -42.67 21.79
CA LEU A 7 -41.87 -42.13 20.55
C LEU A 7 -40.45 -42.66 20.36
N LEU A 8 -40.29 -43.45 19.31
CA LEU A 8 -39.03 -43.94 18.77
C LEU A 8 -38.18 -42.73 18.30
N VAL A 9 -37.06 -42.43 18.97
CA VAL A 9 -36.05 -41.50 18.42
C VAL A 9 -35.16 -42.30 17.47
N LEU A 10 -35.55 -42.31 16.20
CA LEU A 10 -34.66 -42.66 15.09
C LEU A 10 -33.63 -41.53 14.93
N GLY A 11 -32.44 -41.73 15.50
CA GLY A 11 -31.27 -40.91 15.20
C GLY A 11 -30.86 -41.13 13.75
N VAL A 12 -31.36 -40.29 12.84
CA VAL A 12 -30.84 -40.17 11.48
C VAL A 12 -29.45 -39.55 11.60
N LEU A 13 -28.42 -40.36 11.45
CA LEU A 13 -27.05 -39.93 11.16
C LEU A 13 -27.06 -39.25 9.78
N LEU A 14 -27.46 -37.98 9.73
CA LEU A 14 -27.11 -37.09 8.65
C LEU A 14 -25.60 -36.86 8.75
N LEU A 15 -24.85 -37.73 8.08
CA LEU A 15 -23.49 -37.45 7.63
C LEU A 15 -23.57 -36.20 6.74
N PHE A 16 -23.54 -35.02 7.36
CA PHE A 16 -23.10 -33.82 6.69
C PHE A 16 -21.66 -34.08 6.26
N PHE A 17 -21.49 -34.47 4.99
CA PHE A 17 -20.24 -34.28 4.31
C PHE A 17 -20.00 -32.78 4.24
N MET A 18 -19.43 -32.22 5.31
CA MET A 18 -18.71 -30.95 5.24
C MET A 18 -17.58 -31.21 4.25
N ILE A 19 -17.78 -30.79 3.00
CA ILE A 19 -16.71 -30.83 2.01
C ILE A 19 -15.71 -29.76 2.47
N ASN A 20 -14.66 -30.21 3.15
CA ASN A 20 -13.54 -29.37 3.56
C ASN A 20 -12.98 -28.65 2.31
N PRO A 21 -12.59 -27.37 2.37
CA PRO A 21 -12.03 -26.66 1.21
C PRO A 21 -10.75 -27.33 0.72
N LEU A 22 -9.98 -27.90 1.66
CA LEU A 22 -8.85 -28.79 1.37
C LEU A 22 -9.24 -29.97 0.48
N HIS A 23 -10.48 -30.46 0.53
CA HIS A 23 -10.96 -31.61 -0.22
C HIS A 23 -11.43 -31.27 -1.65
N VAL A 24 -11.87 -30.02 -1.91
CA VAL A 24 -12.20 -29.52 -3.26
C VAL A 24 -10.93 -29.09 -3.99
N LEU A 25 -10.09 -28.30 -3.31
CA LEU A 25 -8.73 -28.01 -3.78
C LEU A 25 -7.96 -29.32 -4.01
N SER A 26 -8.07 -30.33 -3.13
CA SER A 26 -7.40 -31.62 -3.38
C SER A 26 -7.94 -32.34 -4.61
N ARG A 27 -9.24 -32.28 -4.94
CA ARG A 27 -9.76 -32.90 -6.17
C ARG A 27 -9.25 -32.19 -7.43
N SER A 28 -9.19 -30.86 -7.40
CA SER A 28 -8.58 -30.07 -8.48
C SER A 28 -7.08 -30.36 -8.62
N LEU A 29 -6.34 -30.35 -7.50
CA LEU A 29 -4.91 -30.67 -7.45
C LEU A 29 -4.61 -32.11 -7.92
N ASN A 30 -5.45 -33.09 -7.54
CA ASN A 30 -5.31 -34.47 -8.00
C ASN A 30 -5.43 -34.59 -9.52
N SER A 31 -6.19 -33.69 -10.17
CA SER A 31 -6.32 -33.68 -11.62
C SER A 31 -5.04 -33.21 -12.32
N PHE A 32 -4.16 -32.50 -11.61
CA PHE A 32 -2.90 -31.95 -12.13
C PHE A 32 -1.64 -32.67 -11.61
N GLN A 33 -1.79 -33.75 -10.82
CA GLN A 33 -0.66 -34.48 -10.26
C GLN A 33 0.33 -34.99 -11.32
N HIS A 34 -0.15 -35.27 -12.54
CA HIS A 34 0.69 -35.70 -13.66
C HIS A 34 1.50 -34.57 -14.31
N ILE A 35 1.19 -33.31 -14.00
CA ILE A 35 1.87 -32.09 -14.49
C ILE A 35 2.82 -31.53 -13.43
N GLU A 36 2.67 -31.93 -12.17
CA GLU A 36 3.54 -31.53 -11.06
C GLU A 36 5.01 -31.82 -11.38
N GLU A 37 5.89 -30.87 -11.04
CA GLU A 37 7.33 -30.88 -11.34
C GLU A 37 7.72 -30.81 -12.82
N SER A 38 6.77 -30.52 -13.72
CA SER A 38 7.08 -30.27 -15.13
C SER A 38 8.06 -29.11 -15.29
N GLN A 39 9.01 -29.25 -16.20
CA GLN A 39 10.09 -28.30 -16.46
C GLN A 39 10.46 -28.25 -17.94
N LYS A 40 11.28 -27.25 -18.30
CA LYS A 40 11.70 -27.00 -19.68
C LYS A 40 12.21 -28.25 -20.41
N GLY A 41 11.75 -28.41 -21.65
CA GLY A 41 12.12 -29.50 -22.54
C GLY A 41 11.22 -30.73 -22.44
N GLN A 42 10.22 -30.72 -21.56
CA GLN A 42 9.21 -31.78 -21.46
C GLN A 42 7.95 -31.42 -22.25
N THR A 43 7.22 -32.44 -22.69
CA THR A 43 5.86 -32.30 -23.25
C THR A 43 4.92 -33.11 -22.38
N VAL A 44 3.99 -32.43 -21.70
CA VAL A 44 3.08 -33.06 -20.73
C VAL A 44 1.66 -32.62 -21.04
N LYS A 45 0.78 -33.60 -21.26
CA LYS A 45 -0.61 -33.34 -21.63
C LYS A 45 -1.28 -32.42 -20.61
N GLY A 46 -1.92 -31.34 -21.08
CA GLY A 46 -2.61 -30.36 -20.23
C GLY A 46 -1.78 -29.13 -19.85
N LEU A 47 -0.48 -29.08 -20.16
CA LEU A 47 0.35 -27.89 -19.96
C LEU A 47 -0.19 -26.64 -20.65
N HIS A 48 -0.86 -26.79 -21.80
CA HIS A 48 -1.47 -25.66 -22.51
C HIS A 48 -2.46 -24.88 -21.62
N GLN A 49 -3.13 -25.51 -20.65
CA GLN A 49 -4.05 -24.82 -19.74
C GLN A 49 -3.31 -23.81 -18.83
N PHE A 50 -2.10 -24.15 -18.39
CA PHE A 50 -1.26 -23.24 -17.60
C PHE A 50 -0.68 -22.12 -18.47
N LYS A 51 -0.38 -22.39 -19.75
CA LYS A 51 -0.02 -21.35 -20.72
C LYS A 51 -1.17 -20.36 -20.91
N LEU A 52 -2.40 -20.84 -21.06
CA LEU A 52 -3.59 -19.99 -21.18
C LEU A 52 -3.81 -19.14 -19.93
N TYR A 53 -3.63 -19.72 -18.74
CA TYR A 53 -3.69 -18.97 -17.48
C TYR A 53 -2.64 -17.86 -17.42
N LEU A 54 -1.36 -18.18 -17.65
CA LEU A 54 -0.27 -17.19 -17.60
C LEU A 54 -0.42 -16.13 -18.70
N LYS A 55 -1.02 -16.48 -19.83
CA LYS A 55 -1.36 -15.54 -20.90
C LYS A 55 -2.51 -14.61 -20.49
N LYS A 56 -3.57 -15.14 -19.85
CA LYS A 56 -4.70 -14.34 -19.32
C LYS A 56 -4.20 -13.26 -18.37
N PHE A 57 -3.29 -13.60 -17.46
CA PHE A 57 -2.73 -12.65 -16.48
C PHE A 57 -1.47 -11.90 -16.96
N GLY A 58 -1.07 -12.09 -18.22
CA GLY A 58 -0.07 -11.29 -18.90
C GLY A 58 1.40 -11.66 -18.67
N TYR A 59 1.67 -12.75 -17.95
CA TYR A 59 3.03 -13.29 -17.76
C TYR A 59 3.60 -13.94 -19.02
N LEU A 60 2.73 -14.46 -19.88
CA LEU A 60 3.13 -15.21 -21.06
C LEU A 60 2.58 -14.56 -22.32
N ASN A 61 3.48 -14.13 -23.21
CA ASN A 61 3.11 -13.55 -24.50
C ASN A 61 3.87 -14.25 -25.62
N TYR A 62 3.14 -14.93 -26.49
CA TYR A 62 3.66 -15.48 -27.73
C TYR A 62 3.43 -14.48 -28.85
N ASP A 63 4.46 -14.23 -29.66
CA ASP A 63 4.32 -13.36 -30.83
C ASP A 63 3.31 -13.96 -31.83
N PRO A 64 2.14 -13.32 -32.04
CA PRO A 64 1.11 -13.84 -32.93
C PRO A 64 1.53 -13.80 -34.42
N SER A 65 2.58 -13.05 -34.77
CA SER A 65 3.15 -13.03 -36.12
C SER A 65 4.03 -14.24 -36.42
N ASN A 66 4.41 -15.00 -35.38
CA ASN A 66 5.18 -16.22 -35.53
C ASN A 66 4.25 -17.41 -35.80
N LYS A 67 4.28 -17.93 -37.04
CA LYS A 67 3.51 -19.12 -37.46
C LYS A 67 3.87 -20.40 -36.70
N ASN A 68 4.95 -20.40 -35.91
CA ASN A 68 5.35 -21.46 -35.00
C ASN A 68 5.03 -21.13 -33.53
N SER A 69 4.04 -20.27 -33.27
CA SER A 69 3.58 -19.94 -31.91
C SER A 69 3.13 -21.22 -31.18
N ARG A 70 3.88 -21.59 -30.15
CA ARG A 70 3.65 -22.75 -29.27
C ARG A 70 2.64 -22.45 -28.13
N ALA A 71 1.79 -21.45 -28.33
CA ALA A 71 0.87 -20.98 -27.29
C ALA A 71 -0.17 -22.03 -26.88
N ASP A 72 -0.59 -22.86 -27.84
CA ASP A 72 -1.70 -23.80 -27.69
C ASP A 72 -1.23 -25.27 -27.61
N ASP A 73 0.07 -25.51 -27.45
CA ASP A 73 0.63 -26.85 -27.30
C ASP A 73 1.02 -27.19 -25.85
N ASP A 74 1.33 -28.46 -25.64
CA ASP A 74 1.72 -29.03 -24.34
C ASP A 74 3.24 -29.05 -24.13
N GLU A 75 4.03 -28.30 -24.91
CA GLU A 75 5.49 -28.23 -24.74
C GLU A 75 5.90 -27.20 -23.67
N PHE A 76 6.76 -27.59 -22.75
CA PHE A 76 7.36 -26.69 -21.78
C PHE A 76 8.57 -25.99 -22.39
N ASP A 77 8.35 -24.79 -22.93
CA ASP A 77 9.38 -24.00 -23.59
C ASP A 77 10.05 -22.95 -22.67
N GLU A 78 11.00 -22.20 -23.24
CA GLU A 78 11.73 -21.14 -22.53
C GLU A 78 10.82 -19.98 -22.10
N LEU A 79 9.77 -19.68 -22.86
CA LEU A 79 8.84 -18.60 -22.53
C LEU A 79 7.99 -19.00 -21.32
N LEU A 80 7.51 -20.25 -21.26
CA LEU A 80 6.80 -20.77 -20.10
C LEU A 80 7.68 -20.80 -18.86
N GLU A 81 8.94 -21.25 -18.97
CA GLU A 81 9.90 -21.21 -17.85
C GLU A 81 10.08 -19.78 -17.31
N SER A 82 10.26 -18.80 -18.19
CA SER A 82 10.42 -17.39 -17.82
C SER A 82 9.15 -16.82 -17.18
N ALA A 83 7.98 -17.12 -17.74
CA ALA A 83 6.69 -16.68 -17.22
C ALA A 83 6.43 -17.24 -15.83
N LEU A 84 6.75 -18.52 -15.58
CA LEU A 84 6.61 -19.15 -14.27
C LEU A 84 7.54 -18.54 -13.23
N LYS A 85 8.81 -18.25 -13.58
CA LYS A 85 9.73 -17.55 -12.66
C LYS A 85 9.18 -16.19 -12.24
N GLN A 86 8.59 -15.46 -13.19
CA GLN A 86 7.99 -14.16 -12.92
C GLN A 86 6.74 -14.29 -12.05
N TYR A 87 5.84 -15.21 -12.38
CA TYR A 87 4.65 -15.50 -11.59
C TYR A 87 5.03 -15.87 -10.15
N GLN A 88 5.91 -16.85 -9.98
CA GLN A 88 6.40 -17.28 -8.66
C GLN A 88 6.98 -16.12 -7.84
N ALA A 89 7.78 -15.25 -8.45
CA ALA A 89 8.33 -14.09 -7.76
C ALA A 89 7.26 -13.09 -7.32
N ASN A 90 6.20 -12.89 -8.12
CA ASN A 90 5.10 -11.99 -7.78
C ASN A 90 4.27 -12.50 -6.58
N TYR A 91 4.16 -13.83 -6.43
CA TYR A 91 3.44 -14.49 -5.33
C TYR A 91 4.37 -14.94 -4.19
N HIS A 92 5.58 -14.38 -4.12
CA HIS A 92 6.57 -14.67 -3.07
C HIS A 92 6.94 -16.16 -2.94
N LEU A 93 6.73 -16.93 -4.01
CA LEU A 93 7.20 -18.30 -4.14
C LEU A 93 8.67 -18.33 -4.57
N LYS A 94 9.32 -19.47 -4.36
CA LYS A 94 10.65 -19.69 -4.91
C LYS A 94 10.57 -19.70 -6.44
N ALA A 95 11.30 -18.81 -7.11
CA ALA A 95 11.35 -18.70 -8.57
C ALA A 95 12.11 -19.87 -9.24
N THR A 96 11.53 -21.08 -9.19
CA THR A 96 12.09 -22.31 -9.76
C THR A 96 11.95 -22.38 -11.29
N GLY A 97 10.93 -21.72 -11.85
CA GLY A 97 10.54 -21.86 -13.26
C GLY A 97 9.90 -23.20 -13.60
N LYS A 98 9.44 -23.94 -12.59
CA LYS A 98 8.75 -25.23 -12.74
C LYS A 98 7.29 -25.10 -12.33
N LEU A 99 6.44 -26.01 -12.80
CA LEU A 99 5.10 -26.19 -12.24
C LEU A 99 5.18 -27.10 -11.00
N ASP A 100 5.86 -26.61 -9.96
CA ASP A 100 5.94 -27.30 -8.68
C ASP A 100 4.62 -27.23 -7.89
N SER A 101 4.52 -28.06 -6.85
CA SER A 101 3.32 -28.18 -6.01
C SER A 101 2.82 -26.82 -5.48
N ALA A 102 3.75 -25.94 -5.09
CA ALA A 102 3.42 -24.64 -4.54
C ALA A 102 2.83 -23.73 -5.63
N THR A 103 3.44 -23.72 -6.81
CA THR A 103 2.98 -22.93 -7.95
C THR A 103 1.59 -23.35 -8.41
N ILE A 104 1.34 -24.66 -8.53
CA ILE A 104 0.01 -25.16 -8.93
C ILE A 104 -1.03 -24.79 -7.88
N LYS A 105 -0.73 -24.93 -6.59
CA LYS A 105 -1.65 -24.53 -5.51
C LYS A 105 -2.01 -23.06 -5.58
N GLU A 106 -1.02 -22.20 -5.77
CA GLU A 106 -1.21 -20.74 -5.90
C GLU A 106 -2.10 -20.42 -7.10
N MET A 107 -1.83 -21.01 -8.27
CA MET A 107 -2.62 -20.76 -9.49
C MET A 107 -4.09 -21.19 -9.38
N MET A 108 -4.40 -22.08 -8.42
CA MET A 108 -5.76 -22.54 -8.13
C MET A 108 -6.49 -21.68 -7.09
N LEU A 109 -5.82 -20.70 -6.47
CA LEU A 109 -6.46 -19.79 -5.52
C LEU A 109 -7.40 -18.81 -6.26
N PRO A 110 -8.52 -18.44 -5.60
CA PRO A 110 -9.44 -17.43 -6.12
C PRO A 110 -8.79 -16.04 -6.19
N ARG A 111 -9.04 -15.35 -7.30
CA ARG A 111 -8.38 -14.09 -7.65
C ARG A 111 -9.23 -13.22 -8.56
N CYS A 112 -8.84 -11.94 -8.65
CA CYS A 112 -9.29 -11.00 -9.66
C CYS A 112 -8.88 -11.46 -11.08
N GLY A 113 -9.75 -11.18 -12.05
CA GLY A 113 -9.60 -11.46 -13.48
C GLY A 113 -8.78 -10.42 -14.25
N VAL A 114 -8.44 -9.29 -13.64
CA VAL A 114 -7.56 -8.27 -14.24
C VAL A 114 -6.13 -8.81 -14.35
N ALA A 115 -5.43 -8.46 -15.45
CA ALA A 115 -4.07 -8.94 -15.69
C ALA A 115 -3.03 -8.28 -14.76
N ASP A 116 -2.10 -9.07 -14.24
CA ASP A 116 -1.00 -8.58 -13.38
C ASP A 116 0.06 -7.81 -14.17
N VAL A 117 0.28 -8.21 -15.43
CA VAL A 117 1.34 -7.68 -16.31
C VAL A 117 0.75 -7.23 -17.65
N VAL A 118 1.03 -6.01 -18.10
CA VAL A 118 0.48 -5.47 -19.37
C VAL A 118 1.60 -5.01 -20.31
N LYS A 119 1.67 -5.62 -21.52
CA LYS A 119 2.57 -5.28 -22.67
C LYS A 119 4.09 -5.47 -22.45
N GLY A 120 4.54 -6.58 -21.87
CA GLY A 120 5.97 -6.97 -21.83
C GLY A 120 6.91 -5.98 -21.12
N LYS A 121 6.32 -4.97 -20.49
CA LYS A 121 6.90 -4.08 -19.50
C LYS A 121 6.06 -4.34 -18.28
N ASN A 122 6.66 -4.82 -17.20
CA ASN A 122 5.89 -4.93 -15.98
C ASN A 122 5.37 -3.52 -15.65
N SER A 123 4.16 -3.43 -15.09
CA SER A 123 3.82 -2.30 -14.22
C SER A 123 4.93 -2.08 -13.15
N ILE A 124 5.70 -3.15 -12.89
CA ILE A 124 6.71 -3.36 -11.85
C ILE A 124 8.18 -3.11 -12.32
N GLN A 125 8.49 -2.78 -13.59
CA GLN A 125 9.89 -2.73 -14.10
C GLN A 125 10.25 -1.49 -14.93
N THR A 126 9.71 -0.32 -14.58
CA THR A 126 10.19 0.95 -15.16
C THR A 126 11.55 1.41 -14.64
N HIS A 127 12.24 0.65 -13.78
CA HIS A 127 13.60 0.97 -13.33
C HIS A 127 14.67 0.06 -13.95
N LYS A 128 14.94 0.26 -15.24
CA LYS A 128 16.24 -0.13 -15.82
C LYS A 128 17.36 0.60 -15.06
N LYS A 129 18.17 -0.17 -14.33
CA LYS A 129 19.54 0.11 -13.85
C LYS A 129 19.99 1.58 -13.98
N ARG A 130 19.67 2.42 -12.98
CA ARG A 130 20.58 3.49 -12.57
C ARG A 130 21.32 2.97 -11.33
N LYS A 131 22.65 2.90 -11.43
CA LYS A 131 23.52 2.64 -10.28
C LYS A 131 23.33 3.75 -9.24
N LEU A 132 23.28 3.33 -7.97
CA LEU A 132 23.40 4.11 -6.73
C LEU A 132 22.11 4.78 -6.21
N GLY A 133 21.61 4.30 -5.07
CA GLY A 133 20.53 4.90 -4.27
C GLY A 133 19.62 3.82 -3.67
N ILE A 134 19.45 3.81 -2.35
CA ILE A 134 18.56 2.89 -1.62
C ILE A 134 17.11 3.15 -2.10
N HIS A 135 16.53 2.18 -2.82
CA HIS A 135 15.16 2.26 -3.35
C HIS A 135 14.17 1.66 -2.35
N THR A 136 13.27 2.47 -1.77
CA THR A 136 12.01 1.99 -1.20
C THR A 136 11.05 1.76 -2.37
N VAL A 137 10.47 0.55 -2.47
CA VAL A 137 9.59 0.17 -3.59
C VAL A 137 8.16 0.20 -3.06
N SER A 138 7.34 1.13 -3.54
CA SER A 138 5.87 1.06 -3.33
C SER A 138 5.34 -0.25 -3.93
N HIS A 139 4.45 -0.95 -3.22
CA HIS A 139 3.89 -2.21 -3.70
C HIS A 139 2.65 -2.00 -4.58
N TYR A 140 1.93 -0.89 -4.37
CA TYR A 140 0.81 -0.49 -5.22
C TYR A 140 1.26 -0.21 -6.66
N THR A 141 0.37 -0.48 -7.60
CA THR A 141 0.59 -0.18 -9.02
C THR A 141 -0.61 0.54 -9.62
N PHE A 142 -0.49 0.95 -10.89
CA PHE A 142 -1.59 1.53 -11.64
C PHE A 142 -1.89 0.69 -12.87
N THR A 143 -3.12 0.75 -13.34
CA THR A 143 -3.47 0.12 -14.62
C THR A 143 -2.69 0.76 -15.77
N ASN A 144 -2.44 -0.03 -16.82
CA ASN A 144 -1.56 0.40 -17.92
C ASN A 144 -2.09 1.67 -18.61
N GLY A 145 -1.18 2.64 -18.80
CA GLY A 145 -1.53 3.96 -19.33
C GLY A 145 -2.01 4.94 -18.26
N MET A 146 -2.15 4.48 -16.99
CA MET A 146 -2.69 5.26 -15.87
C MET A 146 -3.97 6.01 -16.25
N PRO A 147 -4.96 5.34 -16.85
CA PRO A 147 -6.24 5.97 -17.14
C PRO A 147 -6.88 6.50 -15.85
N LYS A 148 -7.58 7.62 -15.98
CA LYS A 148 -8.25 8.31 -14.88
C LYS A 148 -9.59 8.81 -15.36
N TRP A 149 -10.52 8.92 -14.41
CA TRP A 149 -11.69 9.75 -14.59
C TRP A 149 -11.27 11.19 -14.85
N ASP A 150 -12.07 11.89 -15.67
CA ASP A 150 -11.89 13.30 -15.96
C ASP A 150 -11.58 14.11 -14.68
N ALA A 151 -10.63 15.02 -14.82
CA ALA A 151 -10.09 15.83 -13.74
C ALA A 151 -11.15 16.63 -12.97
N SER A 152 -12.26 16.98 -13.59
CA SER A 152 -13.37 17.71 -12.99
C SER A 152 -14.44 16.78 -12.41
N LYS A 153 -14.44 15.50 -12.81
CA LYS A 153 -15.42 14.50 -12.41
C LYS A 153 -15.04 13.87 -11.08
N ARG A 154 -15.55 14.46 -10.01
CA ARG A 154 -15.38 13.98 -8.62
C ARG A 154 -16.56 13.14 -8.14
N ARG A 155 -17.75 13.38 -8.68
CA ARG A 155 -18.93 12.57 -8.39
C ARG A 155 -19.11 11.53 -9.47
N LEU A 156 -19.04 10.25 -9.10
CA LEU A 156 -19.25 9.11 -9.97
C LEU A 156 -20.61 8.46 -9.63
N THR A 157 -21.44 8.28 -10.64
CA THR A 157 -22.71 7.55 -10.46
C THR A 157 -22.53 6.08 -10.80
N TYR A 158 -23.22 5.19 -10.09
CA TYR A 158 -23.21 3.76 -10.40
C TYR A 158 -24.61 3.18 -10.52
N ARG A 159 -24.75 2.10 -11.29
CA ARG A 159 -26.01 1.34 -11.42
C ARG A 159 -25.77 -0.16 -11.41
N PHE A 160 -26.81 -0.92 -11.10
CA PHE A 160 -26.81 -2.37 -11.17
C PHE A 160 -27.49 -2.87 -12.43
N LYS A 161 -26.82 -3.77 -13.17
CA LYS A 161 -27.35 -4.41 -14.37
C LYS A 161 -26.76 -5.80 -14.53
N SER A 162 -27.33 -6.75 -13.82
CA SER A 162 -26.94 -8.15 -13.90
C SER A 162 -27.60 -8.87 -15.08
N ALA A 163 -26.84 -9.73 -15.77
CA ALA A 163 -27.41 -10.68 -16.72
C ALA A 163 -28.07 -11.88 -16.02
N VAL A 164 -27.62 -12.19 -14.80
CA VAL A 164 -28.12 -13.29 -13.97
C VAL A 164 -28.34 -12.80 -12.53
N GLU A 165 -29.45 -13.16 -11.92
CA GLU A 165 -29.68 -12.93 -10.49
C GLU A 165 -28.99 -14.03 -9.68
N VAL A 166 -28.12 -13.65 -8.74
CA VAL A 166 -27.29 -14.59 -7.95
C VAL A 166 -27.46 -14.34 -6.45
N VAL A 167 -27.40 -13.08 -6.05
CA VAL A 167 -27.66 -12.60 -4.69
C VAL A 167 -28.84 -11.63 -4.71
N GLY A 168 -29.48 -11.40 -3.55
CA GLY A 168 -30.53 -10.40 -3.43
C GLY A 168 -30.02 -9.01 -3.80
N LEU A 169 -30.83 -8.22 -4.51
CA LEU A 169 -30.43 -6.88 -4.94
C LEU A 169 -30.07 -5.96 -3.77
N ASP A 170 -30.75 -6.09 -2.63
CA ASP A 170 -30.45 -5.30 -1.43
C ASP A 170 -29.09 -5.67 -0.81
N ASP A 171 -28.72 -6.95 -0.84
CA ASP A 171 -27.40 -7.41 -0.39
C ASP A 171 -26.29 -6.86 -1.30
N LEU A 172 -26.50 -6.91 -2.62
CA LEU A 172 -25.58 -6.35 -3.61
C LEU A 172 -25.43 -4.83 -3.42
N ARG A 173 -26.56 -4.12 -3.28
CA ARG A 173 -26.58 -2.67 -2.99
C ARG A 173 -25.81 -2.34 -1.72
N SER A 174 -26.07 -3.06 -0.63
CA SER A 174 -25.43 -2.83 0.66
C SER A 174 -23.91 -3.07 0.61
N ALA A 175 -23.49 -4.17 -0.02
CA ALA A 175 -22.07 -4.50 -0.19
C ALA A 175 -21.34 -3.45 -1.04
N CYS A 176 -21.89 -3.10 -2.21
CA CYS A 176 -21.28 -2.09 -3.08
C CYS A 176 -21.29 -0.69 -2.46
N ALA A 177 -22.37 -0.28 -1.79
CA ALA A 177 -22.42 1.02 -1.10
C ALA A 177 -21.36 1.12 0.01
N SER A 178 -21.16 0.05 0.78
CA SER A 178 -20.11 -0.02 1.81
C SER A 178 -18.72 0.05 1.19
N ALA A 179 -18.49 -0.69 0.10
CA ALA A 179 -17.21 -0.67 -0.61
C ALA A 179 -16.89 0.71 -1.22
N PHE A 180 -17.87 1.37 -1.86
CA PHE A 180 -17.71 2.74 -2.34
C PHE A 180 -17.44 3.72 -1.21
N LYS A 181 -18.11 3.57 -0.06
CA LYS A 181 -17.87 4.43 1.10
C LYS A 181 -16.42 4.38 1.58
N ARG A 182 -15.81 3.19 1.60
CA ARG A 182 -14.40 3.01 2.00
C ARG A 182 -13.45 3.78 1.10
N TRP A 183 -13.64 3.68 -0.22
CA TRP A 183 -12.83 4.44 -1.17
C TRP A 183 -13.13 5.95 -1.13
N GLN A 184 -14.39 6.35 -0.92
CA GLN A 184 -14.77 7.74 -0.75
C GLN A 184 -14.05 8.39 0.45
N ASP A 185 -13.87 7.65 1.55
CA ASP A 185 -13.26 8.16 2.78
C ASP A 185 -11.77 8.49 2.65
N VAL A 186 -11.09 7.91 1.66
CA VAL A 186 -9.64 8.08 1.45
C VAL A 186 -9.30 8.69 0.10
N SER A 187 -10.31 9.11 -0.68
CA SER A 187 -10.13 9.65 -2.03
C SER A 187 -10.86 10.99 -2.22
N VAL A 188 -10.74 11.54 -3.42
CA VAL A 188 -11.47 12.76 -3.82
C VAL A 188 -12.84 12.45 -4.44
N PHE A 189 -13.15 11.18 -4.64
CA PHE A 189 -14.37 10.76 -5.30
C PHE A 189 -15.53 10.65 -4.33
N THR A 190 -16.72 11.02 -4.80
CA THR A 190 -17.98 10.70 -4.15
C THR A 190 -18.79 9.79 -5.05
N PHE A 191 -19.56 8.89 -4.45
CA PHE A 191 -20.34 7.90 -5.19
C PHE A 191 -21.82 8.01 -4.87
N GLU A 192 -22.64 7.83 -5.89
CA GLU A 192 -24.10 7.91 -5.77
C GLU A 192 -24.74 6.84 -6.66
N GLU A 193 -25.64 6.02 -6.09
CA GLU A 193 -26.44 5.10 -6.91
C GLU A 193 -27.37 5.93 -7.80
N ALA A 194 -27.33 5.69 -9.10
CA ALA A 194 -28.24 6.34 -10.05
C ALA A 194 -29.68 5.90 -9.76
N PRO A 195 -30.68 6.78 -9.97
CA PRO A 195 -32.09 6.41 -9.82
C PRO A 195 -32.44 5.15 -10.61
N GLU A 196 -33.31 4.31 -10.06
CA GLU A 196 -33.75 3.08 -10.71
C GLU A 196 -34.30 3.37 -12.11
N GLY A 197 -33.89 2.57 -13.10
CA GLY A 197 -34.25 2.77 -14.50
C GLY A 197 -33.40 3.81 -15.26
N SER A 198 -32.36 4.38 -14.66
CA SER A 198 -31.42 5.27 -15.34
C SER A 198 -30.76 4.57 -16.54
N ALA A 199 -30.83 5.23 -17.71
CA ALA A 199 -30.30 4.71 -18.98
C ALA A 199 -28.77 4.71 -19.06
N GLU A 200 -28.08 5.53 -18.27
CA GLU A 200 -26.61 5.63 -18.22
C GLU A 200 -26.15 5.89 -16.78
N ALA A 201 -24.95 5.41 -16.44
CA ALA A 201 -24.22 5.73 -15.21
C ALA A 201 -22.71 5.66 -15.51
N ASP A 202 -21.88 6.28 -14.69
CA ASP A 202 -20.43 6.22 -14.87
C ASP A 202 -19.89 4.81 -14.65
N ILE A 203 -20.50 4.08 -13.71
CA ILE A 203 -20.12 2.71 -13.35
C ILE A 203 -21.33 1.77 -13.51
N GLU A 204 -21.13 0.62 -14.15
CA GLU A 204 -22.12 -0.45 -14.29
C GLU A 204 -21.63 -1.72 -13.60
N ILE A 205 -22.43 -2.23 -12.66
CA ILE A 205 -22.10 -3.37 -11.81
C ILE A 205 -23.08 -4.51 -12.09
N GLY A 206 -22.59 -5.74 -12.29
CA GLY A 206 -23.50 -6.86 -12.53
C GLY A 206 -22.85 -8.24 -12.50
N PHE A 207 -23.70 -9.26 -12.45
CA PHE A 207 -23.30 -10.67 -12.53
C PHE A 207 -23.45 -11.22 -13.95
N TYR A 208 -22.42 -11.94 -14.41
CA TYR A 208 -22.35 -12.54 -15.75
C TYR A 208 -21.74 -13.94 -15.70
N ARG A 209 -21.91 -14.73 -16.78
CA ARG A 209 -21.32 -16.08 -16.91
C ARG A 209 -20.53 -16.19 -18.19
N GLY A 210 -19.45 -16.97 -18.17
CA GLY A 210 -18.69 -17.33 -19.37
C GLY A 210 -18.34 -16.13 -20.26
N ASP A 211 -18.59 -16.27 -21.57
CA ASP A 211 -18.52 -15.15 -22.51
C ASP A 211 -19.73 -14.22 -22.35
N HIS A 212 -19.44 -12.97 -22.02
CA HIS A 212 -20.43 -11.91 -21.79
C HIS A 212 -20.14 -10.65 -22.61
N GLY A 213 -19.43 -10.79 -23.74
CA GLY A 213 -19.32 -9.75 -24.77
C GLY A 213 -18.19 -8.73 -24.59
N ASP A 214 -17.40 -8.82 -23.51
CA ASP A 214 -16.27 -7.92 -23.22
C ASP A 214 -14.89 -8.53 -23.51
N ARG A 215 -14.86 -9.78 -24.00
CA ARG A 215 -13.66 -10.60 -24.29
C ARG A 215 -12.87 -11.03 -23.05
N SER A 216 -13.39 -10.81 -21.85
CA SER A 216 -12.80 -11.22 -20.57
C SER A 216 -13.64 -12.36 -19.98
N ASN A 217 -13.65 -13.50 -20.68
CA ASN A 217 -14.55 -14.60 -20.33
C ASN A 217 -14.28 -15.13 -18.90
N PHE A 218 -15.37 -15.36 -18.16
CA PHE A 218 -15.34 -16.08 -16.90
C PHE A 218 -15.10 -17.57 -17.13
N ASP A 219 -14.45 -18.23 -16.17
CA ASP A 219 -14.05 -19.63 -16.27
C ASP A 219 -14.96 -20.61 -15.53
N GLY A 220 -16.08 -20.10 -15.03
CA GLY A 220 -17.03 -20.86 -14.24
C GLY A 220 -16.58 -20.91 -12.79
N LYS A 221 -17.07 -21.90 -12.04
CA LYS A 221 -16.79 -21.96 -10.61
C LYS A 221 -15.29 -22.06 -10.32
N PHE A 222 -14.85 -21.28 -9.34
CA PHE A 222 -13.50 -21.13 -8.84
C PHE A 222 -12.56 -20.25 -9.69
N ARG A 223 -11.40 -19.90 -9.10
CA ARG A 223 -10.34 -19.08 -9.71
C ARG A 223 -10.77 -17.65 -10.00
N THR A 224 -11.40 -17.33 -11.13
CA THR A 224 -11.68 -15.92 -11.47
C THR A 224 -12.96 -15.47 -10.79
N LEU A 225 -12.85 -14.57 -9.82
CA LEU A 225 -14.01 -14.09 -9.06
C LEU A 225 -14.79 -12.99 -9.78
N ALA A 226 -14.07 -12.03 -10.34
CA ALA A 226 -14.62 -10.81 -10.93
C ALA A 226 -13.57 -10.13 -11.81
N HIS A 227 -13.98 -9.10 -12.54
CA HIS A 227 -13.05 -8.13 -13.11
C HIS A 227 -13.72 -6.77 -13.23
N ALA A 228 -12.89 -5.73 -13.16
CA ALA A 228 -13.27 -4.37 -13.48
C ALA A 228 -12.38 -3.77 -14.56
N PHE A 229 -12.95 -2.85 -15.32
CA PHE A 229 -12.23 -2.10 -16.33
C PHE A 229 -11.81 -0.75 -15.75
N PRO A 230 -10.58 -0.30 -16.05
CA PRO A 230 -10.12 0.98 -15.54
C PRO A 230 -10.93 2.15 -16.13
N PRO A 231 -10.78 3.36 -15.56
CA PRO A 231 -11.41 4.55 -16.09
C PRO A 231 -11.17 4.75 -17.61
N GLU A 232 -12.08 5.37 -18.35
CA GLU A 232 -13.44 5.78 -17.99
C GLU A 232 -14.46 4.69 -18.36
N ASN A 233 -14.02 3.44 -18.52
CA ASN A 233 -14.88 2.38 -19.02
C ASN A 233 -16.00 2.03 -18.04
N GLY A 234 -15.69 1.94 -16.74
CA GLY A 234 -16.70 1.88 -15.69
C GLY A 234 -17.41 0.54 -15.52
N HIS A 235 -17.02 -0.53 -16.22
CA HIS A 235 -17.65 -1.83 -16.06
C HIS A 235 -17.01 -2.64 -14.92
N PHE A 236 -17.84 -3.21 -14.05
CA PHE A 236 -17.45 -4.12 -12.97
C PHE A 236 -18.34 -5.36 -12.98
N HIS A 237 -17.76 -6.51 -13.29
CA HIS A 237 -18.47 -7.76 -13.49
C HIS A 237 -18.07 -8.79 -12.44
N TYR A 238 -19.05 -9.40 -11.80
CA TYR A 238 -18.87 -10.58 -10.96
C TYR A 238 -19.11 -11.86 -11.77
N ASP A 239 -18.37 -12.92 -11.48
CA ASP A 239 -18.65 -14.25 -11.99
C ASP A 239 -19.86 -14.86 -11.27
N ALA A 240 -20.96 -15.06 -11.99
CA ALA A 240 -22.19 -15.62 -11.46
C ALA A 240 -22.11 -17.13 -11.14
N ASP A 241 -21.03 -17.82 -11.51
CA ASP A 241 -20.80 -19.22 -11.19
C ASP A 241 -20.18 -19.43 -9.78
N GLU A 242 -19.75 -18.35 -9.12
CA GLU A 242 -19.18 -18.39 -7.77
C GLU A 242 -20.24 -18.41 -6.65
N SER A 243 -19.82 -18.87 -5.47
CA SER A 243 -20.69 -18.97 -4.28
C SER A 243 -20.63 -17.69 -3.45
N TRP A 244 -21.36 -16.66 -3.86
CA TRP A 244 -21.34 -15.34 -3.21
C TRP A 244 -22.07 -15.33 -1.86
N SER A 245 -21.50 -14.61 -0.89
CA SER A 245 -22.11 -14.34 0.40
C SER A 245 -21.70 -12.97 0.92
N VAL A 246 -22.59 -12.29 1.63
CA VAL A 246 -22.27 -11.05 2.38
C VAL A 246 -21.69 -11.34 3.76
N ASN A 247 -21.71 -12.60 4.21
CA ASN A 247 -21.13 -13.07 5.46
C ASN A 247 -20.71 -14.53 5.27
N PRO A 248 -19.60 -14.81 4.55
CA PRO A 248 -19.23 -16.17 4.22
C PRO A 248 -18.92 -16.97 5.50
N THR A 249 -19.57 -18.11 5.63
CA THR A 249 -19.33 -19.12 6.67
C THR A 249 -18.97 -20.48 6.06
N GLY A 250 -19.26 -20.66 4.78
CA GLY A 250 -18.94 -21.83 4.00
C GLY A 250 -17.51 -21.82 3.46
N ALA A 251 -16.92 -23.00 3.41
CA ALA A 251 -15.55 -23.24 2.96
C ALA A 251 -15.21 -22.75 1.53
N THR A 252 -16.21 -22.57 0.68
CA THR A 252 -16.06 -22.13 -0.71
C THR A 252 -16.84 -20.86 -1.01
N GLU A 253 -17.36 -20.18 0.03
CA GLU A 253 -18.09 -18.94 -0.15
C GLU A 253 -17.11 -17.79 -0.38
N VAL A 254 -17.49 -16.84 -1.21
CA VAL A 254 -16.70 -15.66 -1.56
C VAL A 254 -17.41 -14.45 -0.96
N ASP A 255 -16.65 -13.63 -0.22
CA ASP A 255 -17.18 -12.41 0.36
C ASP A 255 -17.47 -11.36 -0.73
N LEU A 256 -18.75 -11.02 -0.89
CA LEU A 256 -19.21 -10.09 -1.91
C LEU A 256 -18.61 -8.69 -1.74
N GLU A 257 -18.56 -8.18 -0.51
CA GLU A 257 -17.99 -6.86 -0.21
C GLU A 257 -16.48 -6.82 -0.46
N SER A 258 -15.72 -7.86 -0.06
CA SER A 258 -14.27 -7.90 -0.28
C SER A 258 -13.90 -7.78 -1.76
N VAL A 259 -14.60 -8.50 -2.63
CA VAL A 259 -14.41 -8.40 -4.08
C VAL A 259 -14.85 -7.03 -4.58
N ALA A 260 -15.97 -6.48 -4.09
CA ALA A 260 -16.39 -5.12 -4.43
C ALA A 260 -15.31 -4.07 -4.10
N VAL A 261 -14.71 -4.13 -2.90
CA VAL A 261 -13.66 -3.17 -2.49
C VAL A 261 -12.45 -3.28 -3.42
N HIS A 262 -12.00 -4.49 -3.75
CA HIS A 262 -10.89 -4.70 -4.68
C HIS A 262 -11.17 -4.10 -6.06
N GLU A 263 -12.31 -4.46 -6.65
CA GLU A 263 -12.61 -4.16 -8.04
C GLU A 263 -12.97 -2.68 -8.25
N ILE A 264 -13.54 -2.03 -7.22
CA ILE A 264 -13.68 -0.58 -7.21
C ILE A 264 -12.30 0.12 -7.24
N GLY A 265 -11.25 -0.46 -6.64
CA GLY A 265 -9.91 0.09 -6.78
C GLY A 265 -9.44 0.15 -8.25
N HIS A 266 -9.75 -0.87 -9.04
CA HIS A 266 -9.51 -0.87 -10.49
C HIS A 266 -10.37 0.17 -11.22
N LEU A 267 -11.66 0.29 -10.89
CA LEU A 267 -12.54 1.34 -11.40
C LEU A 267 -12.00 2.75 -11.12
N LEU A 268 -11.15 2.93 -10.11
CA LEU A 268 -10.51 4.20 -9.79
C LEU A 268 -9.13 4.38 -10.42
N GLY A 269 -8.56 3.32 -11.00
CA GLY A 269 -7.30 3.34 -11.76
C GLY A 269 -6.13 2.62 -11.09
N LEU A 270 -6.33 1.97 -9.94
CA LEU A 270 -5.30 1.16 -9.29
C LEU A 270 -5.06 -0.14 -10.04
N GLY A 271 -3.82 -0.61 -10.06
CA GLY A 271 -3.47 -1.96 -10.47
C GLY A 271 -3.29 -2.87 -9.25
N HIS A 272 -2.94 -4.13 -9.49
CA HIS A 272 -2.67 -5.05 -8.38
C HIS A 272 -1.46 -4.61 -7.55
N SER A 273 -1.55 -4.80 -6.24
CA SER A 273 -0.43 -4.65 -5.30
C SER A 273 0.40 -5.93 -5.20
N LEU A 274 1.67 -5.79 -4.83
CA LEU A 274 2.54 -6.91 -4.44
C LEU A 274 2.49 -7.24 -2.94
N ASP A 275 1.80 -6.42 -2.15
CA ASP A 275 1.58 -6.64 -0.72
C ASP A 275 0.35 -7.54 -0.54
N GLN A 276 0.55 -8.76 -0.03
CA GLN A 276 -0.52 -9.75 0.18
C GLN A 276 -1.61 -9.26 1.15
N SER A 277 -1.29 -8.32 2.04
CA SER A 277 -2.25 -7.74 2.97
C SER A 277 -3.19 -6.74 2.30
N ALA A 278 -2.73 -6.05 1.25
CA ALA A 278 -3.45 -4.98 0.56
C ALA A 278 -4.72 -5.46 -0.12
N ILE A 279 -5.81 -4.68 -0.12
CA ILE A 279 -7.03 -5.04 -0.83
C ILE A 279 -6.75 -5.27 -2.30
N MET A 280 -5.86 -4.48 -2.90
CA MET A 280 -5.47 -4.61 -4.30
C MET A 280 -4.53 -5.79 -4.59
N PHE A 281 -4.17 -6.63 -3.60
CA PHE A 281 -3.55 -7.91 -3.93
C PHE A 281 -4.52 -8.76 -4.76
N SER A 282 -4.04 -9.39 -5.83
CA SER A 282 -4.90 -10.05 -6.81
C SER A 282 -5.75 -11.19 -6.25
N GLU A 283 -5.38 -11.78 -5.10
CA GLU A 283 -6.05 -12.95 -4.53
C GLU A 283 -6.95 -12.60 -3.35
N ILE A 284 -8.12 -13.24 -3.31
CA ILE A 284 -9.09 -13.15 -2.22
C ILE A 284 -9.55 -14.57 -1.90
N SER A 285 -8.97 -15.16 -0.86
CA SER A 285 -9.23 -16.54 -0.43
C SER A 285 -10.71 -16.80 -0.11
N TYR A 286 -11.20 -18.01 -0.37
CA TYR A 286 -12.53 -18.43 0.05
C TYR A 286 -12.71 -18.32 1.57
N GLY A 287 -13.87 -17.84 2.00
CA GLY A 287 -14.19 -17.61 3.40
C GLY A 287 -13.46 -16.42 4.04
N ALA A 288 -12.52 -15.76 3.33
CA ALA A 288 -11.85 -14.60 3.85
C ALA A 288 -12.74 -13.35 3.75
N ILE A 289 -12.72 -12.56 4.81
CA ILE A 289 -13.33 -11.23 4.85
C ILE A 289 -12.19 -10.23 4.84
N LYS A 290 -11.98 -9.57 3.70
CA LYS A 290 -10.91 -8.61 3.45
C LYS A 290 -11.57 -7.32 2.94
N ARG A 291 -12.09 -6.51 3.85
CA ARG A 291 -12.88 -5.31 3.51
C ARG A 291 -12.14 -4.02 3.85
N ASP A 292 -11.12 -4.07 4.70
CA ASP A 292 -10.40 -2.88 5.15
C ASP A 292 -9.25 -2.54 4.21
N LEU A 293 -9.20 -1.27 3.78
CA LEU A 293 -8.10 -0.73 3.00
C LEU A 293 -6.83 -0.72 3.85
N GLN A 294 -5.76 -1.29 3.31
CA GLN A 294 -4.44 -1.28 3.95
C GLN A 294 -3.66 -0.02 3.56
N PRO A 295 -2.55 0.28 4.25
CA PRO A 295 -1.73 1.43 3.92
C PRO A 295 -1.31 1.49 2.45
N ASP A 296 -0.98 0.36 1.81
CA ASP A 296 -0.58 0.35 0.39
C ASP A 296 -1.73 0.75 -0.56
N ASP A 297 -2.97 0.38 -0.24
CA ASP A 297 -4.16 0.74 -1.03
C ASP A 297 -4.48 2.24 -0.92
N ILE A 298 -4.46 2.74 0.32
CA ILE A 298 -4.65 4.16 0.63
C ILE A 298 -3.57 4.98 -0.05
N GLN A 299 -2.32 4.49 -0.02
CA GLN A 299 -1.20 5.11 -0.70
C GLN A 299 -1.43 5.20 -2.21
N GLY A 300 -1.85 4.08 -2.82
CA GLY A 300 -2.15 4.02 -4.25
C GLY A 300 -3.22 5.02 -4.68
N ILE A 301 -4.37 5.07 -3.99
CA ILE A 301 -5.47 5.95 -4.37
C ILE A 301 -5.14 7.43 -4.16
N GLN A 302 -4.38 7.76 -3.12
CA GLN A 302 -3.92 9.12 -2.89
C GLN A 302 -2.89 9.56 -3.95
N ALA A 303 -2.03 8.63 -4.40
CA ALA A 303 -1.09 8.91 -5.49
C ALA A 303 -1.78 9.20 -6.84
N LEU A 304 -3.03 8.78 -7.06
CA LEU A 304 -3.79 9.16 -8.25
C LEU A 304 -4.12 10.66 -8.30
N LYS A 305 -4.34 11.30 -7.14
CA LYS A 305 -4.63 12.73 -6.98
C LYS A 305 -3.44 13.63 -7.33
N LEU A 306 -2.22 13.19 -6.99
CA LEU A 306 -1.00 14.01 -6.98
C LEU A 306 -0.33 14.20 -8.36
N LYS A 307 -0.93 13.70 -9.45
CA LYS A 307 -0.39 13.85 -10.81
C LYS A 307 -1.13 14.89 -11.67
N HIS A 308 -2.06 15.64 -11.09
CA HIS A 308 -2.79 16.72 -11.79
C HIS A 308 -2.08 18.07 -11.72
N ASP A 309 -1.17 18.25 -10.76
CA ASP A 309 -0.17 19.31 -10.71
C ASP A 309 1.22 18.69 -10.91
N HIS A 310 2.11 19.45 -11.53
CA HIS A 310 3.37 18.99 -12.09
C HIS A 310 4.21 18.05 -11.18
N GLY A 311 4.51 16.84 -11.69
CA GLY A 311 5.71 16.07 -11.36
C GLY A 311 5.80 15.40 -9.98
N LEU A 312 5.67 14.06 -9.97
CA LEU A 312 6.38 13.11 -9.09
C LEU A 312 6.35 13.38 -7.56
N HIS A 313 5.27 13.05 -6.82
CA HIS A 313 5.39 12.87 -5.35
C HIS A 313 4.49 11.77 -4.76
N THR A 314 5.09 11.05 -3.81
CA THR A 314 4.67 9.90 -2.98
C THR A 314 3.74 10.32 -1.83
N VAL A 315 3.11 9.35 -1.15
CA VAL A 315 2.24 9.57 0.02
C VAL A 315 3.01 10.18 1.18
N SER A 316 2.32 10.99 1.97
CA SER A 316 2.84 11.70 3.12
C SER A 316 2.70 10.90 4.41
N HIS A 317 3.82 10.65 5.08
CA HIS A 317 3.94 9.98 6.38
C HIS A 317 4.31 10.95 7.51
N TYR A 318 4.59 12.21 7.19
CA TYR A 318 4.86 13.24 8.17
C TYR A 318 3.71 13.40 9.15
N SER A 319 4.05 13.65 10.42
CA SER A 319 3.10 13.95 11.48
C SER A 319 3.31 15.37 12.02
N PHE A 320 2.33 15.87 12.77
CA PHE A 320 2.40 17.17 13.45
C PHE A 320 2.03 16.98 14.91
N PHE A 321 2.58 17.84 15.77
CA PHE A 321 2.22 17.83 17.19
C PHE A 321 0.71 17.94 17.36
N SER A 322 0.18 17.33 18.41
CA SER A 322 -1.23 17.47 18.78
C SER A 322 -1.60 18.95 18.90
N GLY A 323 -2.68 19.36 18.23
CA GLY A 323 -3.10 20.76 18.12
C GLY A 323 -2.45 21.55 16.98
N ARG A 324 -1.54 20.93 16.20
CA ARG A 324 -0.81 21.53 15.06
C ARG A 324 -0.23 22.92 15.35
N PRO A 325 0.51 23.09 16.46
CA PRO A 325 1.16 24.35 16.77
C PRO A 325 2.12 24.74 15.65
N LYS A 326 2.10 26.01 15.27
CA LYS A 326 2.94 26.57 14.22
C LYS A 326 3.31 28.01 14.56
N TRP A 327 4.45 28.47 14.07
CA TRP A 327 4.78 29.89 14.14
C TRP A 327 3.70 30.71 13.42
N SER A 328 3.42 31.90 13.92
CA SER A 328 2.52 32.85 13.26
C SER A 328 2.86 32.95 11.77
N PRO A 329 1.86 32.97 10.85
CA PRO A 329 2.13 33.11 9.41
C PRO A 329 2.93 34.36 9.03
N MET A 330 2.94 35.38 9.89
CA MET A 330 3.73 36.60 9.70
C MET A 330 5.17 36.50 10.24
N LYS A 331 5.49 35.45 11.00
CA LYS A 331 6.78 35.25 11.67
C LYS A 331 7.67 34.37 10.79
N THR A 332 8.24 34.95 9.74
CA THR A 332 9.09 34.23 8.77
C THR A 332 10.59 34.34 9.07
N HIS A 333 10.98 35.22 9.98
CA HIS A 333 12.37 35.38 10.42
C HIS A 333 12.50 34.95 11.87
N LEU A 334 13.22 33.85 12.10
CA LEU A 334 13.44 33.25 13.42
C LEU A 334 14.88 33.46 13.85
N THR A 335 15.04 34.01 15.05
CA THR A 335 16.34 34.21 15.69
C THR A 335 16.64 33.07 16.64
N TYR A 336 17.90 32.62 16.71
CA TYR A 336 18.32 31.60 17.66
C TYR A 336 19.55 32.03 18.46
N ARG A 337 19.69 31.50 19.68
CA ARG A 337 20.88 31.73 20.52
C ARG A 337 21.28 30.46 21.27
N PHE A 338 22.53 30.40 21.69
CA PHE A 338 23.06 29.29 22.48
C PHE A 338 23.07 29.59 23.98
N SER A 339 22.61 28.64 24.79
CA SER A 339 22.47 28.78 26.24
C SER A 339 22.56 27.42 26.92
N SER A 340 23.77 26.98 27.24
CA SER A 340 24.00 25.67 27.89
C SER A 340 24.10 25.82 29.41
N SER A 341 23.63 24.82 30.15
CA SER A 341 23.84 24.74 31.60
C SER A 341 25.23 24.21 31.98
N VAL A 342 25.94 23.63 31.01
CA VAL A 342 27.30 23.11 31.16
C VAL A 342 28.27 23.85 30.24
N GLN A 343 29.57 23.77 30.55
CA GLN A 343 30.61 24.24 29.64
C GLN A 343 30.70 23.29 28.45
N VAL A 344 30.45 23.83 27.25
CA VAL A 344 30.53 23.08 25.99
C VAL A 344 31.93 23.29 25.40
N VAL A 345 32.68 22.20 25.23
CA VAL A 345 33.95 22.22 24.50
C VAL A 345 33.66 22.16 23.01
N GLY A 346 34.25 23.06 22.21
CA GLY A 346 34.03 23.10 20.77
C GLY A 346 32.70 23.74 20.36
N LEU A 347 32.35 24.87 20.99
CA LEU A 347 31.15 25.65 20.65
C LEU A 347 31.08 26.02 19.17
N GLU A 348 32.23 26.17 18.50
CA GLU A 348 32.32 26.37 17.06
C GLU A 348 31.71 25.21 16.25
N TYR A 349 31.85 23.96 16.73
CA TYR A 349 31.27 22.79 16.07
C TYR A 349 29.75 22.74 16.26
N LEU A 350 29.25 23.09 17.46
CA LEU A 350 27.82 23.22 17.72
C LEU A 350 27.19 24.32 16.84
N ARG A 351 27.81 25.50 16.81
CA ARG A 351 27.37 26.61 15.96
C ARG A 351 27.36 26.20 14.48
N SER A 352 28.42 25.53 14.01
CA SER A 352 28.48 25.02 12.64
C SER A 352 27.38 23.99 12.34
N ALA A 353 27.12 23.04 13.26
CA ALA A 353 26.10 22.02 13.11
C ALA A 353 24.70 22.65 12.99
N CYS A 354 24.35 23.52 13.94
CA CYS A 354 23.06 24.20 13.96
C CYS A 354 22.89 25.15 12.77
N SER A 355 23.93 25.90 12.39
CA SER A 355 23.87 26.76 11.20
C SER A 355 23.60 25.95 9.92
N SER A 356 24.24 24.79 9.75
CA SER A 356 23.98 23.91 8.61
C SER A 356 22.58 23.30 8.67
N ALA A 357 22.10 22.89 9.84
CA ALA A 357 20.77 22.33 10.01
C ALA A 357 19.66 23.36 9.74
N PHE A 358 19.79 24.58 10.26
CA PHE A 358 18.87 25.68 9.93
C PHE A 358 18.89 26.01 8.45
N LYS A 359 20.07 25.98 7.81
CA LYS A 359 20.18 26.21 6.36
C LYS A 359 19.35 25.19 5.56
N ARG A 360 19.35 23.92 5.96
CA ARG A 360 18.55 22.87 5.28
C ARG A 360 17.05 23.15 5.35
N TRP A 361 16.56 23.52 6.52
CA TRP A 361 15.14 23.86 6.69
C TRP A 361 14.77 25.17 5.99
N GLN A 362 15.66 26.17 6.00
CA GLN A 362 15.49 27.40 5.24
C GLN A 362 15.41 27.15 3.73
N ASP A 363 16.14 26.16 3.19
CA ASP A 363 16.14 25.86 1.76
C ASP A 363 14.84 25.24 1.26
N VAL A 364 13.98 24.75 2.16
CA VAL A 364 12.73 24.06 1.80
C VAL A 364 11.47 24.69 2.41
N SER A 365 11.63 25.81 3.11
CA SER A 365 10.53 26.55 3.77
C SER A 365 10.62 28.04 3.49
N HIS A 366 9.65 28.81 3.97
CA HIS A 366 9.67 30.27 3.88
C HIS A 366 10.48 30.94 5.01
N PHE A 367 11.00 30.14 5.96
CA PHE A 367 11.70 30.67 7.12
C PHE A 367 13.12 31.12 6.76
N THR A 368 13.58 32.16 7.45
CA THR A 368 14.99 32.54 7.49
C THR A 368 15.46 32.49 8.94
N PHE A 369 16.70 32.04 9.13
CA PHE A 369 17.27 31.89 10.48
C PHE A 369 18.49 32.77 10.65
N GLN A 370 18.61 33.38 11.82
CA GLN A 370 19.77 34.19 12.17
C GLN A 370 20.19 33.94 13.61
N GLU A 371 21.49 33.68 13.81
CA GLU A 371 22.04 33.66 15.16
C GLU A 371 21.97 35.08 15.74
N ALA A 372 21.37 35.23 16.92
CA ALA A 372 21.31 36.50 17.61
C ALA A 372 22.72 36.94 18.04
N SER A 373 22.95 38.25 18.08
CA SER A 373 24.23 38.80 18.55
C SER A 373 24.58 38.25 19.93
N GLU A 374 25.88 38.03 20.17
CA GLU A 374 26.38 37.54 21.44
C GLU A 374 25.88 38.42 22.61
N GLY A 375 25.25 37.80 23.60
CA GLY A 375 24.65 38.50 24.75
C GLY A 375 23.20 39.00 24.54
N ALA A 376 22.54 38.66 23.43
CA ALA A 376 21.11 38.96 23.24
C ALA A 376 20.25 38.36 24.37
N ALA A 377 19.41 39.20 24.98
CA ALA A 377 18.55 38.81 26.10
C ALA A 377 17.38 37.89 25.70
N ALA A 378 17.01 37.87 24.42
CA ALA A 378 15.92 37.05 23.88
C ALA A 378 16.24 36.60 22.45
N ALA A 379 15.75 35.41 22.10
CA ALA A 379 15.70 34.86 20.75
C ALA A 379 14.43 33.98 20.66
N ASP A 380 13.96 33.73 19.43
CA ASP A 380 12.78 32.87 19.21
C ASP A 380 13.09 31.41 19.58
N ILE A 381 14.34 30.99 19.35
CA ILE A 381 14.83 29.64 19.62
C ILE A 381 16.05 29.69 20.56
N VAL A 382 16.09 28.82 21.56
CA VAL A 382 17.21 28.65 22.50
C VAL A 382 17.73 27.21 22.40
N ILE A 383 19.03 27.08 22.12
CA ILE A 383 19.70 25.80 21.92
C ILE A 383 20.78 25.61 23.00
N GLY A 384 20.84 24.46 23.65
CA GLY A 384 21.83 24.25 24.72
C GLY A 384 22.11 22.80 25.06
N PHE A 385 23.26 22.57 25.69
CA PHE A 385 23.60 21.31 26.35
C PHE A 385 23.20 21.34 27.82
N HIS A 386 22.56 20.27 28.28
CA HIS A 386 22.11 20.13 29.66
C HIS A 386 22.34 18.72 30.21
N ARG A 387 22.27 18.55 31.53
CA ARG A 387 22.39 17.25 32.23
C ARG A 387 21.25 17.09 33.23
N GLY A 388 20.70 15.88 33.35
CA GLY A 388 19.63 15.59 34.29
C GLY A 388 18.44 16.56 34.16
N ASN A 389 17.81 16.91 35.27
CA ASN A 389 16.75 17.92 35.30
C ASN A 389 17.33 19.32 35.05
N HIS A 390 16.81 20.01 34.03
CA HIS A 390 17.31 21.29 33.56
C HIS A 390 16.23 22.37 33.40
N GLY A 391 15.15 22.26 34.20
CA GLY A 391 14.21 23.36 34.41
C GLY A 391 13.01 23.42 33.45
N ASP A 392 12.79 22.38 32.64
CA ASP A 392 11.67 22.25 31.71
C ASP A 392 10.69 21.10 32.05
N GLY A 393 10.88 20.46 33.21
CA GLY A 393 10.02 19.40 33.76
C GLY A 393 10.82 18.14 34.10
N GLU A 394 10.42 17.41 35.14
CA GLU A 394 11.11 16.18 35.55
C GLU A 394 11.04 15.08 34.48
N GLN A 395 9.96 15.04 33.70
CA GLN A 395 9.78 14.12 32.58
C GLN A 395 10.71 14.37 31.39
N ASN A 396 11.39 15.53 31.35
CA ASN A 396 12.33 15.91 30.31
C ASN A 396 13.79 15.82 30.81
N ALA A 397 14.01 15.29 32.01
CA ALA A 397 15.35 15.13 32.55
C ALA A 397 16.17 14.14 31.68
N PHE A 398 17.45 14.45 31.46
CA PHE A 398 18.38 13.52 30.83
C PHE A 398 18.88 12.51 31.87
N ASP A 399 18.10 11.46 32.14
CA ASP A 399 18.39 10.38 33.09
C ASP A 399 18.34 8.97 32.46
N GLY A 400 18.26 8.92 31.13
CA GLY A 400 18.00 7.71 30.34
C GLY A 400 18.49 7.84 28.89
N PRO A 401 17.88 7.14 27.92
CA PRO A 401 18.41 7.01 26.55
C PRO A 401 18.13 8.20 25.61
N THR A 402 17.61 9.31 26.14
CA THR A 402 17.19 10.46 25.33
C THR A 402 18.40 11.29 24.92
N LEU A 403 18.72 11.30 23.62
CA LEU A 403 19.87 12.04 23.08
C LEU A 403 19.64 13.56 23.10
N ALA A 404 18.42 13.99 22.79
CA ALA A 404 18.00 15.38 22.73
C ALA A 404 16.47 15.45 22.75
N HIS A 405 15.95 16.65 22.95
CA HIS A 405 14.54 16.95 22.70
C HIS A 405 14.34 18.42 22.34
N ALA A 406 13.28 18.67 21.58
CA ALA A 406 12.77 20.00 21.28
C ALA A 406 11.27 20.10 21.52
N PHE A 407 10.82 21.33 21.71
CA PHE A 407 9.41 21.64 21.88
C PHE A 407 8.79 22.19 20.61
N ALA A 408 7.47 22.05 20.52
CA ALA A 408 6.67 22.67 19.50
C ALA A 408 6.92 24.19 19.35
N PRO A 409 6.53 24.79 18.20
CA PRO A 409 6.65 26.21 17.92
C PRO A 409 6.17 27.11 19.06
N GLU A 410 6.73 28.33 19.12
CA GLU A 410 6.50 29.35 20.17
C GLU A 410 7.13 29.04 21.53
N LYS A 411 7.33 27.77 21.91
CA LYS A 411 8.15 27.45 23.10
C LYS A 411 9.65 27.57 22.80
N GLY A 412 10.08 27.11 21.62
CA GLY A 412 11.39 27.45 21.05
C GLY A 412 12.60 26.89 21.80
N TRP A 413 12.48 25.78 22.51
CA TRP A 413 13.60 25.18 23.25
C TRP A 413 14.06 23.88 22.58
N PHE A 414 15.37 23.75 22.43
CA PHE A 414 16.05 22.55 21.92
C PHE A 414 17.25 22.25 22.84
N HIS A 415 17.20 21.11 23.51
CA HIS A 415 18.22 20.66 24.43
C HIS A 415 18.91 19.40 23.92
N TYR A 416 20.24 19.39 23.98
CA TYR A 416 21.05 18.17 23.86
C TYR A 416 21.41 17.63 25.23
N ASP A 417 21.50 16.30 25.33
CA ASP A 417 22.13 15.66 26.49
C ASP A 417 23.65 15.84 26.43
N ALA A 418 24.22 16.46 27.47
CA ALA A 418 25.65 16.68 27.60
C ALA A 418 26.44 15.45 28.07
N ASP A 419 25.77 14.35 28.42
CA ASP A 419 26.41 13.08 28.79
C ASP A 419 26.76 12.23 27.56
N GLU A 420 26.16 12.54 26.41
CA GLU A 420 26.35 11.82 25.16
C GLU A 420 27.66 12.17 24.43
N LYS A 421 28.15 11.21 23.63
CA LYS A 421 29.39 11.36 22.85
C LYS A 421 29.12 11.97 21.48
N TRP A 422 29.15 13.29 21.39
CA TRP A 422 28.85 14.02 20.15
C TRP A 422 30.05 14.16 19.20
N SER A 423 29.78 14.09 17.89
CA SER A 423 30.78 14.33 16.86
C SER A 423 30.14 14.82 15.56
N LEU A 424 30.88 15.60 14.76
CA LEU A 424 30.53 15.91 13.36
C LEU A 424 31.07 14.88 12.37
N ASN A 425 31.83 13.89 12.83
CA ASN A 425 32.29 12.73 12.06
C ASN A 425 32.33 11.54 13.02
N PRO A 426 31.17 10.99 13.42
CA PRO A 426 31.10 10.06 14.53
C PRO A 426 31.80 8.73 14.25
N SER A 427 32.55 8.23 15.23
CA SER A 427 32.93 6.82 15.33
C SER A 427 31.74 5.96 15.78
N ARG A 428 31.91 4.63 15.81
CA ARG A 428 30.84 3.66 16.13
C ARG A 428 30.17 3.85 17.50
N ASP A 429 30.76 4.62 18.40
CA ASP A 429 30.28 4.90 19.75
C ASP A 429 29.90 6.38 19.96
N GLN A 430 29.79 7.15 18.88
CA GLN A 430 29.46 8.58 18.90
C GLN A 430 28.17 8.85 18.14
N VAL A 431 27.45 9.89 18.53
CA VAL A 431 26.24 10.37 17.87
C VAL A 431 26.58 11.54 16.97
N ASP A 432 25.99 11.58 15.78
CA ASP A 432 26.17 12.69 14.85
C ASP A 432 25.43 13.95 15.34
N LEU A 433 26.18 14.99 15.69
CA LEU A 433 25.63 16.23 16.24
C LEU A 433 24.70 16.95 15.27
N GLU A 434 25.05 17.03 13.98
CA GLU A 434 24.22 17.72 12.98
C GLU A 434 22.95 16.92 12.66
N SER A 435 22.99 15.58 12.64
CA SER A 435 21.80 14.77 12.35
C SER A 435 20.68 15.00 13.37
N VAL A 436 21.04 15.02 14.67
CA VAL A 436 20.10 15.35 15.74
C VAL A 436 19.66 16.81 15.63
N ALA A 437 20.55 17.75 15.29
CA ALA A 437 20.16 19.13 15.04
C ALA A 437 19.08 19.27 13.97
N VAL A 438 19.19 18.55 12.85
CA VAL A 438 18.21 18.61 11.76
C VAL A 438 16.85 18.09 12.21
N HIS A 439 16.82 17.00 12.99
CA HIS A 439 15.59 16.43 13.55
C HIS A 439 14.89 17.39 14.52
N GLU A 440 15.60 17.86 15.53
CA GLU A 440 15.02 18.70 16.59
C GLU A 440 14.56 20.06 16.05
N ILE A 441 15.23 20.60 15.03
CA ILE A 441 14.74 21.80 14.35
C ILE A 441 13.42 21.53 13.60
N GLY A 442 13.18 20.32 13.09
CA GLY A 442 11.89 19.95 12.53
C GLY A 442 10.75 20.07 13.56
N HIS A 443 11.00 19.64 14.80
CA HIS A 443 10.07 19.85 15.93
C HIS A 443 9.86 21.31 16.27
N LEU A 444 10.92 22.12 16.30
CA LEU A 444 10.84 23.57 16.51
C LEU A 444 10.00 24.28 15.44
N LEU A 445 9.87 23.67 14.25
CA LEU A 445 9.01 24.14 13.17
C LEU A 445 7.62 23.51 13.18
N GLY A 446 7.34 22.52 14.03
CA GLY A 446 5.99 21.97 14.25
C GLY A 446 5.75 20.60 13.64
N LEU A 447 6.76 19.96 13.07
CA LEU A 447 6.70 18.55 12.69
C LEU A 447 6.74 17.66 13.94
N ASP A 448 6.12 16.50 13.85
CA ASP A 448 6.19 15.43 14.85
C ASP A 448 6.80 14.17 14.20
N HIS A 449 7.04 13.15 15.02
CA HIS A 449 7.70 11.94 14.56
C HIS A 449 6.96 11.24 13.42
N THR A 450 7.66 10.96 12.33
CA THR A 450 7.23 9.98 11.33
C THR A 450 7.45 8.59 11.91
N THR A 451 6.44 7.71 11.86
CA THR A 451 6.46 6.42 12.56
C THR A 451 6.93 5.23 11.72
N ASP A 452 6.95 5.37 10.39
CA ASP A 452 7.14 4.25 9.45
C ASP A 452 8.16 4.52 8.33
N ILE A 453 8.85 5.66 8.35
CA ILE A 453 9.97 5.95 7.43
C ILE A 453 11.29 6.08 8.21
N PRO A 454 12.04 4.98 8.44
CA PRO A 454 13.35 5.03 9.10
C PRO A 454 14.37 5.97 8.43
N GLY A 455 14.18 6.27 7.14
CA GLY A 455 14.99 7.22 6.37
C GLY A 455 14.63 8.70 6.56
N ALA A 456 13.42 9.03 7.03
CA ALA A 456 12.97 10.41 7.27
C ALA A 456 13.73 11.02 8.45
N ILE A 457 14.13 12.29 8.37
CA ILE A 457 14.85 12.90 9.49
C ILE A 457 13.98 12.91 10.74
N MET A 458 12.66 13.07 10.60
CA MET A 458 11.69 13.04 11.69
C MET A 458 11.40 11.62 12.24
N TYR A 459 12.09 10.58 11.79
CA TYR A 459 12.03 9.27 12.46
C TYR A 459 12.79 9.33 13.80
N PRO A 460 12.22 8.83 14.92
CA PRO A 460 12.73 9.07 16.27
C PRO A 460 14.06 8.38 16.62
N GLU A 461 14.49 7.38 15.83
CA GLU A 461 15.67 6.58 16.19
C GLU A 461 16.95 7.04 15.48
N PHE A 462 18.02 7.22 16.27
CA PHE A 462 19.38 7.50 15.79
C PHE A 462 20.34 6.37 16.15
N SER A 463 21.18 5.98 15.19
CA SER A 463 22.22 4.96 15.39
C SER A 463 23.59 5.61 15.56
N TYR A 464 24.38 5.12 16.50
CA TYR A 464 25.76 5.54 16.70
C TYR A 464 26.62 5.32 15.44
N GLY A 465 27.51 6.26 15.15
CA GLY A 465 28.40 6.22 13.97
C GLY A 465 27.71 6.45 12.63
N ILE A 466 26.41 6.74 12.60
CA ILE A 466 25.64 6.98 11.38
C ILE A 466 25.37 8.47 11.20
N ILE A 467 25.60 8.95 9.98
CA ILE A 467 25.28 10.32 9.56
C ILE A 467 23.97 10.31 8.77
N LYS A 468 22.99 11.09 9.21
CA LYS A 468 21.66 11.25 8.61
C LYS A 468 21.27 12.73 8.64
N ARG A 469 21.80 13.52 7.72
CA ARG A 469 21.64 15.00 7.71
C ARG A 469 20.71 15.53 6.62
N ASN A 470 20.33 14.68 5.65
CA ASN A 470 19.52 15.10 4.52
C ASN A 470 18.04 15.03 4.89
N LEU A 471 17.27 16.03 4.50
CA LEU A 471 15.81 15.98 4.57
C LEU A 471 15.30 14.97 3.56
N HIS A 472 14.48 14.03 4.03
CA HIS A 472 13.73 13.12 3.20
C HIS A 472 12.56 13.88 2.53
N PRO A 473 12.06 13.42 1.36
CA PRO A 473 10.89 14.03 0.74
C PRO A 473 9.68 14.17 1.67
N ASP A 474 9.52 13.24 2.61
CA ASP A 474 8.47 13.29 3.64
C ASP A 474 8.61 14.49 4.58
N ASP A 475 9.83 14.76 5.06
CA ASP A 475 10.12 15.91 5.92
C ASP A 475 9.86 17.24 5.18
N ILE A 476 10.26 17.29 3.90
CA ILE A 476 10.08 18.45 3.02
C ILE A 476 8.60 18.71 2.73
N GLU A 477 7.83 17.65 2.50
CA GLU A 477 6.39 17.80 2.27
C GLU A 477 5.67 18.22 3.55
N GLY A 478 6.05 17.65 4.70
CA GLY A 478 5.46 18.01 5.98
C GLY A 478 5.61 19.48 6.30
N ILE A 479 6.82 20.04 6.12
CA ILE A 479 7.04 21.46 6.39
C ILE A 479 6.31 22.36 5.39
N ARG A 480 6.20 21.95 4.13
CA ARG A 480 5.43 22.69 3.11
C ARG A 480 3.96 22.70 3.46
N VAL A 481 3.40 21.58 3.86
CA VAL A 481 1.96 21.46 4.19
C VAL A 481 1.60 22.21 5.47
N LEU A 482 2.50 22.26 6.46
CA LEU A 482 2.23 22.99 7.70
C LEU A 482 2.15 24.52 7.48
N TYR A 483 2.86 25.02 6.47
CA TYR A 483 3.09 26.45 6.24
C TYR A 483 2.69 26.96 4.84
N SER A 484 1.96 26.15 4.07
CA SER A 484 1.40 26.52 2.76
C SER A 484 0.26 27.53 2.86
#